data_AF-A0A2D8DA57-F1
#
_entry.id   AF-A0A2D8DA57-F1
#
_cell.length_a   1.000
_cell.length_b   1.000
_cell.length_c   1.000
_cell.angle_alpha   90.00
_cell.angle_beta   90.00
_cell.angle_gamma   90.00
#
_symmetry.space_group_name_H-M   'P 1'
#
loop_
_entity.id
_entity.type
_entity.pdbx_description
1 polymer ?
#
loop_
_entity_poly.entity_id
_entity_poly.type
_entity_poly.pdbx_seq_one_letter_code
_entity_poly.pdbx_strand_id
1 'polypeptide(L)'
;RGVVIGYSLGWLKPYENLWLAYPPAVAKEFSPELAELAGYVQHRPNLGNFEGQCPSVLLRDEVPEFPQATDSLRPDQKEAVREFAETRRSGR
;
A
#
# COMPACT_ATOMS: atom_id res chain seq x y z
N ARG A 1 -32.56 15.65 -1.16
CA ARG A 1 -31.63 14.58 -0.70
C ARG A 1 -30.22 15.10 -0.91
N GLY A 2 -29.33 14.97 0.06
CA GLY A 2 -27.94 15.44 -0.03
C GLY A 2 -26.97 14.30 0.32
N VAL A 3 -25.77 14.38 -0.23
CA VAL A 3 -24.66 13.46 0.05
C VAL A 3 -23.46 14.31 0.45
N VAL A 4 -22.75 13.89 1.50
CA VAL A 4 -21.51 14.53 1.95
C VAL A 4 -20.39 13.53 1.79
N ILE A 5 -19.30 13.95 1.15
CA ILE A 5 -18.10 13.14 0.97
C ILE A 5 -16.94 13.88 1.65
N GLY A 6 -16.33 13.24 2.64
CA GLY A 6 -15.19 13.76 3.37
C GLY A 6 -13.90 13.07 2.94
N TYR A 7 -12.84 13.85 2.78
CA TYR A 7 -11.50 13.34 2.48
C TYR A 7 -10.55 13.68 3.63
N SER A 8 -9.63 12.77 3.94
CA SER A 8 -8.56 12.99 4.91
C SER A 8 -7.23 12.58 4.29
N LEU A 9 -6.13 13.13 4.81
CA LEU A 9 -4.80 12.64 4.47
C LEU A 9 -4.67 11.17 4.93
N GLY A 10 -3.99 10.34 4.15
CA GLY A 10 -3.89 8.90 4.42
C GLY A 10 -3.20 8.51 5.73
N TRP A 11 -2.50 9.46 6.36
CA TRP A 11 -1.88 9.27 7.69
C TRP A 11 -2.75 9.70 8.86
N LEU A 12 -3.95 10.21 8.59
CA LEU A 12 -4.98 10.46 9.59
C LEU A 12 -5.97 9.31 9.62
N LYS A 13 -6.57 9.07 10.80
CA LYS A 13 -7.65 8.09 10.93
C LYS A 13 -8.87 8.56 10.12
N PRO A 14 -9.37 7.78 9.16
CA PRO A 14 -10.58 8.14 8.44
C PRO A 14 -11.81 8.03 9.35
N TYR A 15 -12.88 8.76 8.99
CA TYR A 15 -14.14 8.69 9.73
C TYR A 15 -14.81 7.33 9.59
N GLU A 16 -14.73 6.73 8.40
CA GLU A 16 -15.23 5.39 8.09
C GLU A 16 -14.07 4.45 7.73
N ASN A 17 -14.15 3.21 8.19
CA ASN A 17 -13.20 2.16 7.82
C ASN A 17 -13.71 1.44 6.56
N LEU A 18 -13.54 2.06 5.39
CA LEU A 18 -14.09 1.57 4.12
C LEU A 18 -13.65 0.15 3.76
N TRP A 19 -12.45 -0.28 4.14
CA TRP A 19 -11.96 -1.65 3.93
C TRP A 19 -12.78 -2.72 4.67
N LEU A 20 -13.52 -2.36 5.72
CA LEU A 20 -14.45 -3.27 6.40
C LEU A 20 -15.80 -3.37 5.66
N ALA A 21 -16.22 -2.29 5.01
CA ALA A 21 -17.46 -2.25 4.25
C ALA A 21 -17.29 -2.88 2.85
N TYR A 22 -16.11 -2.71 2.25
CA TYR A 22 -15.76 -3.19 0.94
C TYR A 22 -14.60 -4.20 1.06
N PRO A 23 -14.90 -5.49 1.29
CA PRO A 23 -13.87 -6.53 1.38
C PRO A 23 -13.12 -6.69 0.03
N PRO A 24 -11.95 -7.37 0.00
CA PRO A 24 -11.12 -7.44 -1.20
C PRO A 24 -11.84 -7.96 -2.44
N ALA A 25 -12.74 -8.94 -2.27
CA ALA A 25 -13.56 -9.50 -3.34
C ALA A 25 -14.49 -8.48 -4.02
N VAL A 26 -14.84 -7.38 -3.33
CA VAL A 26 -15.62 -6.26 -3.88
C VAL A 26 -14.69 -5.17 -4.38
N ALA A 27 -13.70 -4.77 -3.57
CA ALA A 27 -12.81 -3.67 -3.88
C ALA A 27 -11.92 -3.92 -5.10
N LYS A 28 -11.67 -5.18 -5.48
CA LYS A 28 -10.93 -5.52 -6.70
C LYS A 28 -11.61 -5.07 -7.99
N GLU A 29 -12.93 -4.82 -7.95
CA GLU A 29 -13.71 -4.33 -9.09
C GLU A 29 -13.73 -2.79 -9.17
N PHE A 30 -13.14 -2.09 -8.19
CA PHE A 30 -13.03 -0.64 -8.21
C PHE A 30 -11.93 -0.19 -9.19
N SER A 31 -11.98 1.07 -9.61
CA SER A 31 -10.79 1.67 -10.23
C SER A 31 -9.63 1.65 -9.22
N PRO A 32 -8.37 1.56 -9.68
CA PRO A 32 -7.22 1.57 -8.79
C PRO A 32 -7.25 2.75 -7.80
N GLU A 33 -7.59 3.95 -8.26
CA GLU A 33 -7.63 5.16 -7.45
C GLU A 33 -8.71 5.10 -6.35
N LEU A 34 -9.86 4.47 -6.64
CA LEU A 34 -10.92 4.29 -5.66
C LEU A 34 -10.57 3.21 -4.64
N ALA A 35 -9.92 2.12 -5.07
CA ALA A 35 -9.43 1.11 -4.15
C ALA A 35 -8.39 1.70 -3.18
N GLU A 36 -7.46 2.50 -3.69
CA GLU A 36 -6.49 3.25 -2.88
C GLU A 36 -7.20 4.15 -1.87
N LEU A 37 -8.21 4.92 -2.31
CA LEU A 37 -9.00 5.79 -1.43
C LEU A 37 -9.77 5.01 -0.35
N ALA A 38 -10.23 3.80 -0.67
CA ALA A 38 -10.92 2.91 0.26
C ALA A 38 -9.97 2.26 1.30
N GLY A 39 -8.66 2.51 1.20
CA GLY A 39 -7.65 2.02 2.13
C GLY A 39 -6.80 0.87 1.61
N TYR A 40 -6.91 0.48 0.33
CA TYR A 40 -6.08 -0.56 -0.27
C TYR A 40 -4.72 -0.04 -0.75
N VAL A 41 -4.10 0.84 0.04
CA VAL A 41 -2.79 1.44 -0.26
C VAL A 41 -1.98 1.62 1.02
N GLN A 42 -0.69 1.30 0.93
CA GLN A 42 0.25 1.63 2.00
C GLN A 42 0.68 3.09 1.85
N HIS A 43 0.53 3.85 2.92
CA HIS A 43 1.09 5.19 2.99
C HIS A 43 2.55 5.10 3.45
N ARG A 44 3.45 5.52 2.55
CA ARG A 44 4.90 5.46 2.80
C ARG A 44 5.27 6.22 4.08
N PRO A 45 6.27 5.74 4.84
CA PRO A 45 7.09 4.56 4.54
C PRO A 45 6.45 3.22 4.94
N ASN A 46 5.58 3.17 5.95
CA ASN A 46 5.11 1.90 6.54
C ASN A 46 3.68 1.89 7.10
N LEU A 47 2.90 2.96 6.90
CA LEU A 47 1.54 3.05 7.46
C LEU A 47 0.52 2.35 6.57
N GLY A 48 -0.46 1.67 7.18
CA GLY A 48 -1.53 1.00 6.45
C GLY A 48 -1.04 -0.20 5.64
N ASN A 49 -0.12 -0.98 6.20
CA ASN A 49 0.36 -2.21 5.56
C ASN A 49 -0.49 -3.43 5.93
N PHE A 50 -0.52 -4.42 5.05
CA PHE A 50 -1.02 -5.77 5.33
C PHE A 50 0.19 -6.70 5.40
N GLU A 51 0.52 -7.19 6.61
CA GLU A 51 1.66 -8.10 6.83
C GLU A 51 2.97 -7.59 6.20
N GLY A 52 3.26 -6.29 6.34
CA GLY A 52 4.46 -5.67 5.78
C GLY A 52 4.44 -5.42 4.26
N GLN A 53 3.31 -5.63 3.60
CA GLN A 53 3.07 -5.34 2.18
C GLN A 53 2.05 -4.22 1.98
N CYS A 54 1.98 -3.70 0.76
CA CYS A 54 0.86 -2.84 0.36
C CYS A 54 -0.44 -3.65 0.33
N PRO A 55 -1.55 -3.20 0.97
CA PRO A 55 -2.81 -3.95 0.96
C PRO A 55 -3.40 -4.18 -0.44
N SER A 56 -2.92 -3.48 -1.48
CA SER A 56 -3.28 -3.78 -2.87
C SER A 56 -2.93 -5.20 -3.30
N VAL A 57 -2.04 -5.91 -2.58
CA VAL A 57 -1.81 -7.35 -2.80
C VAL A 57 -3.07 -8.18 -2.60
N LEU A 58 -3.99 -7.75 -1.72
CA LEU A 58 -5.27 -8.43 -1.46
C LEU A 58 -6.24 -8.36 -2.64
N LEU A 59 -6.01 -7.47 -3.60
CA LEU A 59 -6.86 -7.28 -4.77
C LEU A 59 -6.44 -8.14 -5.97
N ARG A 60 -5.37 -8.92 -5.82
CA ARG A 60 -4.89 -9.87 -6.84
C ARG A 60 -5.64 -11.19 -6.74
N ASP A 61 -5.65 -11.96 -7.83
CA ASP A 61 -6.27 -13.29 -7.84
C ASP A 61 -5.53 -14.28 -6.91
N GLU A 62 -4.22 -14.11 -6.78
CA GLU A 62 -3.37 -14.91 -5.89
C GLU A 62 -2.71 -14.02 -4.84
N VAL A 63 -3.01 -14.31 -3.57
CA VAL A 63 -2.39 -13.67 -2.40
C VAL A 63 -1.48 -14.68 -1.71
N PRO A 64 -0.19 -14.38 -1.51
CA PRO A 64 0.69 -15.26 -0.76
C PRO A 64 0.14 -15.50 0.66
N GLU A 65 0.20 -16.74 1.14
CA GLU A 65 -0.22 -17.08 2.50
C GLU A 65 0.67 -16.40 3.56
N PHE A 66 1.96 -16.25 3.26
CA PHE A 66 2.96 -15.63 4.14
C PHE A 66 3.76 -14.55 3.38
N PRO A 67 3.16 -13.38 3.11
CA PRO A 67 3.85 -12.30 2.42
C PRO A 67 5.04 -11.82 3.26
N GLN A 68 6.21 -11.74 2.65
CA GLN A 68 7.41 -11.22 3.31
C GLN A 68 7.35 -9.70 3.33
N ALA A 69 7.70 -9.07 4.46
CA ALA A 69 7.74 -7.61 4.53
C ALA A 69 8.64 -7.02 3.43
N THR A 70 8.20 -5.93 2.80
CA THR A 70 8.97 -5.23 1.77
C THR A 70 8.98 -3.73 2.05
N ASP A 71 10.16 -3.13 1.96
CA ASP A 71 10.28 -1.68 2.11
C ASP A 71 9.61 -0.94 0.96
N SER A 72 8.74 0.01 1.31
CA SER A 72 8.05 0.88 0.35
C SER A 72 8.95 2.02 -0.16
N LEU A 73 10.17 1.67 -0.57
CA LEU A 73 11.17 2.61 -1.07
C LEU A 73 10.70 3.25 -2.38
N ARG A 74 10.95 4.55 -2.49
CA ARG A 74 10.82 5.26 -3.76
C ARG A 74 11.86 4.76 -4.78
N PRO A 75 11.63 4.95 -6.10
CA PRO A 75 12.59 4.55 -7.12
C PRO A 75 14.01 5.09 -6.90
N ASP A 76 14.15 6.36 -6.50
CA ASP A 76 15.44 6.99 -6.18
C ASP A 76 16.15 6.32 -4.99
N GLN A 77 15.37 5.93 -3.98
CA GLN A 77 15.91 5.24 -2.80
C GLN A 77 16.34 3.81 -3.15
N LYS A 78 15.60 3.12 -4.01
CA LYS A 78 15.98 1.78 -4.50
C LYS A 78 17.28 1.84 -5.28
N GLU A 79 17.48 2.86 -6.11
CA GLU A 79 18.73 3.07 -6.84
C GLU A 79 19.90 3.33 -5.90
N ALA A 80 19.75 4.26 -4.95
CA ALA A 80 20.78 4.56 -3.97
C ALA A 80 21.20 3.33 -3.14
N VAL A 81 20.24 2.47 -2.75
CA VAL A 81 20.52 1.22 -2.06
C VAL A 81 21.28 0.23 -2.97
N ARG A 82 20.95 0.18 -4.26
CA ARG A 82 21.64 -0.68 -5.24
C ARG A 82 23.10 -0.24 -5.42
N GLU A 83 23.33 1.03 -5.68
CA GLU A 83 24.68 1.61 -5.84
C GLU A 83 25.54 1.37 -4.59
N PHE A 84 24.96 1.58 -3.40
CA PHE A 84 25.62 1.29 -2.14
C PHE A 84 25.97 -0.20 -2.01
N ALA A 85 25.04 -1.10 -2.32
CA ALA A 85 25.26 -2.54 -2.25
C ALA A 85 26.37 -3.00 -3.22
N GLU A 86 26.41 -2.45 -4.43
CA GLU A 86 27.47 -2.73 -5.42
C GLU A 86 28.84 -2.26 -4.92
N THR A 87 28.92 -1.04 -4.40
CA THR A 87 30.15 -0.50 -3.80
C THR A 87 30.66 -1.44 -2.71
N ARG A 88 29.79 -1.83 -1.77
CA ARG A 88 30.13 -2.72 -0.65
C ARG A 88 30.60 -4.11 -1.09
N ARG A 89 30.03 -4.68 -2.16
CA ARG A 89 30.44 -5.99 -2.71
C ARG A 89 31.75 -5.93 -3.47
N SER A 90 32.04 -4.80 -4.13
CA SER A 90 33.27 -4.59 -4.89
C SER A 90 34.52 -4.44 -4.01
N GLY A 91 34.38 -4.33 -2.69
CA GLY A 91 35.49 -4.18 -1.74
C GLY A 91 36.20 -2.83 -1.81
N ARG A 92 35.62 -1.85 -2.53
CA ARG A 92 36.02 -0.44 -2.47
C ARG A 92 35.30 0.29 -1.35
#